data_AF-A0A6S6WBV9-F1
#
_entry.id   AF-A0A6S6WBV9-F1
#
_cell.length_a   1.000
_cell.length_b   1.000
_cell.length_c   1.000
_cell.angle_alpha   90.00
_cell.angle_beta   90.00
_cell.angle_gamma   90.00
#
_symmetry.space_group_name_H-M   'P 1'
#
loop_
_entity.id
_entity.type
_entity.pdbx_description
1 polymer ?
#
loop_
_entity_poly.entity_id
_entity_poly.type
_entity_poly.pdbx_seq_one_letter_code
_entity_poly.pdbx_strand_id
1 'polypeptide(L)'
;MNDSDSGVYNTCSTHVIGTFVCNNSTCANHGWASKKVAILIRGYPRNGYNAVVFNQRCKSCNKLGTLKMDEESYVDRFAYRLKKWAGVRMEKPSFGRKKGLPHKSELLPLHIASSGLKKRASVKQVSV
;
A
#
# COMPACT_ATOMS: atom_id res chain seq x y z
N MET A 1 -11.03 3.24 13.07
CA MET A 1 -9.56 3.21 12.98
C MET A 1 -9.08 4.62 12.70
N ASN A 2 -8.38 5.25 13.64
CA ASN A 2 -7.81 6.58 13.44
C ASN A 2 -6.46 6.39 12.74
N ASP A 3 -6.37 6.72 11.44
CA ASP A 3 -5.14 6.58 10.65
C ASP A 3 -4.22 7.78 10.93
N SER A 4 -3.56 7.77 12.08
CA SER A 4 -2.63 8.83 12.48
C SER A 4 -1.20 8.44 12.14
N ASP A 5 -0.44 9.37 11.55
CA ASP A 5 1.01 9.21 11.29
C ASP A 5 1.89 9.33 12.56
N SER A 6 1.27 9.57 13.72
CA SER A 6 1.99 9.67 15.00
C SER A 6 2.67 8.35 15.36
N GLY A 7 3.97 8.41 15.66
CA GLY A 7 4.75 7.25 16.10
C GLY A 7 5.17 6.28 14.99
N VAL A 8 4.97 6.63 13.72
CA VAL A 8 5.47 5.82 12.59
C VAL A 8 6.99 5.87 12.56
N TYR A 9 7.65 4.69 12.63
CA TYR A 9 9.11 4.60 12.54
C TYR A 9 9.59 4.27 11.11
N ASN A 10 8.77 3.55 10.34
CA ASN A 10 9.07 3.15 8.97
C ASN A 10 7.83 3.25 8.08
N THR A 11 8.03 3.63 6.81
CA THR A 11 6.98 3.62 5.79
C THR A 11 7.44 2.93 4.51
N CYS A 12 6.49 2.33 3.79
CA CYS A 12 6.72 1.76 2.47
C CYS A 12 5.48 1.95 1.60
N SER A 13 5.62 2.74 0.53
CA SER A 13 4.66 2.76 -0.56
C SER A 13 4.99 1.66 -1.57
N THR A 14 3.99 0.84 -1.91
CA THR A 14 4.07 -0.21 -2.93
C THR A 14 2.71 -0.33 -3.61
N HIS A 15 2.58 -1.28 -4.54
CA HIS A 15 1.32 -1.56 -5.20
C HIS A 15 1.08 -3.07 -5.28
N VAL A 16 -0.20 -3.44 -5.32
CA VAL A 16 -0.69 -4.78 -5.66
C VAL A 16 -1.55 -4.72 -6.91
N ILE A 17 -1.90 -5.90 -7.40
CA ILE A 17 -2.85 -6.10 -8.48
C ILE A 17 -4.20 -6.43 -7.86
N GLY A 18 -5.27 -5.95 -8.47
CA GLY A 18 -6.62 -6.29 -8.06
C GLY A 18 -7.63 -5.98 -9.13
N THR A 19 -8.88 -6.37 -8.87
CA THR A 19 -10.03 -5.99 -9.67
C THR A 19 -10.98 -5.17 -8.80
N PHE A 20 -11.78 -4.31 -9.39
CA PHE A 20 -12.79 -3.53 -8.70
C PHE A 20 -14.16 -3.88 -9.25
N VAL A 21 -15.14 -3.97 -8.36
CA VAL A 21 -16.55 -4.00 -8.71
C VAL A 21 -17.12 -2.60 -8.57
N CYS A 22 -17.85 -2.14 -9.58
CA CYS A 22 -18.62 -0.92 -9.49
C CYS A 22 -19.95 -1.22 -8.79
N ASN A 23 -20.18 -0.59 -7.63
CA ASN A 23 -21.39 -0.82 -6.83
C ASN A 23 -22.60 -0.02 -7.31
N ASN A 24 -22.46 0.78 -8.38
CA ASN A 24 -23.58 1.50 -8.96
C ASN A 24 -24.32 0.58 -9.96
N SER A 25 -25.53 0.14 -9.60
CA SER A 25 -26.36 -0.74 -10.42
C SER A 25 -26.77 -0.13 -11.77
N THR A 26 -26.79 1.20 -11.86
CA THR A 26 -27.12 1.94 -13.11
C THR A 26 -25.90 2.16 -14.01
N CYS A 27 -24.70 1.81 -13.54
CA CYS A 27 -23.47 2.01 -14.30
C CYS A 27 -23.29 0.88 -15.32
N ALA A 28 -23.17 1.23 -16.61
CA ALA A 28 -22.84 0.29 -17.67
C ALA A 28 -21.48 -0.41 -17.48
N ASN A 29 -20.60 0.17 -16.66
CA ASN A 29 -19.32 -0.43 -16.28
C ASN A 29 -19.47 -1.17 -14.95
N HIS A 30 -19.45 -2.50 -15.00
CA HIS A 30 -19.62 -3.36 -13.81
C HIS A 30 -18.33 -3.54 -12.99
N GLY A 31 -17.16 -3.21 -13.54
CA GLY A 31 -15.90 -3.42 -12.86
C GLY A 31 -14.67 -3.24 -13.76
N TRP A 32 -13.49 -3.17 -13.15
CA TRP A 32 -12.23 -3.00 -13.89
C TRP A 32 -11.05 -3.67 -13.19
N ALA A 33 -10.09 -4.15 -13.98
CA ALA A 33 -8.80 -4.60 -13.46
C ALA A 33 -7.85 -3.41 -13.25
N SER A 34 -7.07 -3.46 -12.19
CA SER A 34 -6.01 -2.49 -11.88
C SER A 34 -4.71 -3.22 -11.56
N LYS A 35 -3.67 -2.91 -12.32
CA LYS A 35 -2.31 -3.42 -12.07
C LYS A 35 -1.54 -2.59 -11.04
N LYS A 36 -2.15 -1.52 -10.50
CA LYS A 36 -1.54 -0.57 -9.57
C LYS A 36 -2.56 -0.09 -8.54
N VAL A 37 -2.91 -0.97 -7.61
CA VAL A 37 -3.64 -0.58 -6.40
C VAL A 37 -2.63 -0.16 -5.36
N ALA A 38 -2.68 1.10 -4.91
CA ALA A 38 -1.67 1.63 -4.00
C ALA A 38 -1.84 1.03 -2.60
N ILE A 39 -0.71 0.72 -1.98
CA ILE A 39 -0.62 0.27 -0.59
C ILE A 39 0.43 1.12 0.12
N LEU A 40 0.09 1.57 1.32
CA LEU A 40 1.01 2.15 2.27
C LEU A 40 1.15 1.23 3.48
N ILE A 41 2.34 0.69 3.69
CA ILE A 41 2.69 -0.10 4.88
C ILE A 41 3.40 0.83 5.87
N ARG A 42 2.91 0.90 7.11
CA ARG A 42 3.56 1.66 8.19
C ARG A 42 4.00 0.71 9.28
N GLY A 43 5.19 0.94 9.81
CA GLY A 43 5.71 0.30 11.01
C GLY A 43 5.64 1.26 12.20
N TYR A 44 5.37 0.70 13.38
CA TYR A 44 5.38 1.33 14.69
C TYR A 44 6.38 0.61 15.63
N PRO A 45 6.89 1.28 16.68
CA PRO A 45 7.73 0.65 17.70
C PRO A 45 7.12 -0.64 18.27
N ARG A 46 7.98 -1.49 18.85
CA ARG A 46 7.58 -2.81 19.42
C ARG A 46 6.92 -3.74 18.39
N ASN A 47 7.41 -3.75 17.16
CA ASN A 47 6.92 -4.57 16.05
C ASN A 47 5.46 -4.29 15.64
N GLY A 48 4.90 -3.13 16.01
CA GLY A 48 3.59 -2.74 15.50
C GLY A 48 3.66 -2.43 14.01
N TYR A 49 2.57 -2.69 13.27
CA TYR A 49 2.47 -2.32 11.88
C TYR A 49 1.00 -2.21 11.44
N ASN A 50 0.76 -1.47 10.37
CA ASN A 50 -0.50 -1.53 9.62
C ASN A 50 -0.23 -1.42 8.11
N ALA A 51 -1.28 -1.70 7.32
CA ALA A 51 -1.31 -1.35 5.91
C ALA A 51 -2.62 -0.66 5.57
N VAL A 52 -2.53 0.36 4.73
CA VAL A 52 -3.66 1.04 4.11
C VAL A 52 -3.65 0.71 2.63
N VAL A 53 -4.78 0.19 2.14
CA VAL A 53 -5.00 -0.09 0.71
C VAL A 53 -5.95 0.95 0.16
N PHE A 54 -5.53 1.65 -0.91
CA PHE A 54 -6.32 2.75 -1.46
C PHE A 54 -7.25 2.26 -2.57
N ASN A 55 -8.56 2.44 -2.36
CA ASN A 55 -9.57 2.12 -3.36
C ASN A 55 -9.55 3.11 -4.54
N GLN A 56 -10.04 2.65 -5.69
CA GLN A 56 -10.15 3.44 -6.91
C GLN A 56 -11.63 3.74 -7.24
N ARG A 57 -11.86 4.83 -7.97
CA ARG A 57 -13.19 5.23 -8.44
C ARG A 57 -13.45 4.68 -9.84
N CYS A 58 -14.71 4.30 -10.09
CA CYS A 58 -15.16 3.90 -11.42
C CYS A 58 -15.04 5.08 -12.39
N LYS A 59 -14.40 4.90 -13.54
CA LYS A 59 -14.21 5.97 -14.53
C LYS A 59 -15.52 6.47 -15.14
N SER A 60 -16.53 5.59 -15.21
CA SER A 60 -17.80 5.91 -15.87
C SER A 60 -18.77 6.69 -14.98
N CYS A 61 -18.83 6.36 -13.67
CA CYS A 61 -19.80 6.99 -12.76
C CYS A 61 -19.17 7.63 -11.51
N ASN A 62 -17.85 7.64 -11.38
CA ASN A 62 -17.08 8.23 -10.28
C ASN A 62 -17.38 7.70 -8.85
N LYS A 63 -18.22 6.66 -8.73
CA LYS A 63 -18.49 5.97 -7.48
C LYS A 63 -17.28 5.14 -7.05
N LEU A 64 -17.09 5.00 -5.75
CA LEU A 64 -16.01 4.19 -5.18
C LEU A 64 -16.24 2.72 -5.53
N GLY A 65 -15.23 2.05 -6.09
CA GLY A 65 -15.30 0.62 -6.37
C GLY A 65 -14.96 -0.21 -5.13
N THR A 66 -15.54 -1.41 -5.06
CA THR A 66 -15.13 -2.42 -4.07
C THR A 66 -13.94 -3.19 -4.65
N LEU A 67 -12.79 -3.10 -3.98
CA LEU A 67 -11.60 -3.86 -4.34
C LEU A 67 -11.81 -5.36 -4.05
N LYS A 68 -11.53 -6.19 -5.05
CA LYS A 68 -11.18 -7.60 -4.92
C LYS A 68 -9.68 -7.72 -5.15
N MET A 69 -8.95 -7.90 -4.06
CA MET A 69 -7.50 -7.95 -4.05
C MET A 69 -7.00 -9.37 -4.27
N ASP A 70 -5.86 -9.51 -4.92
CA ASP A 70 -5.09 -10.75 -4.90
C ASP A 70 -4.43 -10.90 -3.52
N GLU A 71 -4.98 -11.80 -2.69
CA GLU A 71 -4.55 -12.01 -1.31
C GLU A 71 -3.10 -12.49 -1.23
N GLU A 72 -2.68 -13.38 -2.12
CA GLU A 72 -1.31 -13.89 -2.17
C GLU A 72 -0.33 -12.74 -2.48
N SER A 73 -0.64 -11.93 -3.50
CA SER A 73 0.15 -10.75 -3.84
C SER A 73 0.24 -9.76 -2.68
N TYR A 74 -0.85 -9.55 -1.94
CA TYR A 74 -0.87 -8.70 -0.76
C TYR A 74 0.03 -9.23 0.35
N VAL A 75 -0.15 -10.50 0.72
CA VAL A 75 0.62 -11.16 1.79
C VAL A 75 2.11 -11.15 1.46
N ASP A 76 2.48 -11.46 0.22
CA ASP A 76 3.88 -11.46 -0.21
C ASP A 76 4.53 -10.09 -0.09
N ARG A 77 3.83 -9.03 -0.54
CA ARG A 77 4.33 -7.65 -0.44
C ARG A 77 4.50 -7.22 1.01
N PHE A 78 3.54 -7.58 1.84
CA PHE A 78 3.53 -7.26 3.25
C PHE A 78 4.66 -7.99 3.99
N ALA A 79 4.73 -9.31 3.85
CA ALA A 79 5.75 -10.16 4.45
C ALA A 79 7.16 -9.79 3.98
N TYR A 80 7.36 -9.52 2.69
CA TYR A 80 8.62 -9.05 2.14
C TYR A 80 9.10 -7.78 2.86
N ARG A 81 8.20 -6.81 3.04
CA ARG A 81 8.54 -5.55 3.67
C ARG A 81 8.89 -5.72 5.15
N LEU A 82 8.10 -6.50 5.89
CA LEU A 82 8.37 -6.79 7.29
C LEU A 82 9.72 -7.49 7.48
N LYS A 83 10.00 -8.53 6.68
CA LYS A 83 11.29 -9.24 6.69
C LYS A 83 12.46 -8.29 6.42
N LYS A 84 12.33 -7.38 5.44
CA LYS A 84 13.33 -6.35 5.17
C LYS A 84 13.55 -5.41 6.35
N TRP A 85 12.51 -4.97 7.05
CA TRP A 85 12.64 -4.12 8.23
C TRP A 85 13.28 -4.85 9.42
N ALA A 86 13.07 -6.16 9.53
CA ALA A 86 13.72 -7.00 10.53
C ALA A 86 15.18 -7.36 10.18
N GLY A 87 15.74 -6.86 9.07
CA GLY A 87 17.11 -7.15 8.65
C GLY A 87 17.31 -8.52 7.99
N VAL A 88 16.24 -9.25 7.68
CA VAL A 88 16.34 -10.55 6.99
C VAL A 88 16.83 -10.34 5.56
N ARG A 89 17.83 -11.12 5.14
CA ARG A 89 18.35 -11.10 3.77
C ARG A 89 17.29 -11.67 2.82
N MET A 90 16.67 -10.78 2.05
CA MET A 90 15.68 -11.12 1.02
C MET A 90 16.20 -10.74 -0.37
N GLU A 91 16.05 -11.63 -1.33
CA GLU A 91 16.28 -11.34 -2.75
C GLU A 91 15.34 -10.22 -3.23
N LYS A 92 15.80 -9.40 -4.17
CA LYS A 92 14.95 -8.35 -4.74
C LYS A 92 13.98 -9.02 -5.72
N PRO A 93 12.66 -8.89 -5.54
CA PRO A 93 11.73 -9.47 -6.49
C PRO A 93 11.96 -8.83 -7.87
N SER A 94 12.04 -9.64 -8.91
CA SER A 94 12.25 -9.20 -10.28
C SER A 94 10.96 -8.57 -10.82
N PHE A 95 10.76 -7.28 -10.53
CA PHE A 95 9.70 -6.51 -11.18
C PHE A 95 10.14 -6.15 -12.61
N GLY A 96 10.05 -7.11 -13.52
CA GLY A 96 10.23 -6.86 -14.93
C GLY A 96 9.24 -5.78 -15.40
N ARG A 97 9.75 -4.71 -16.02
CA ARG A 97 8.90 -3.73 -16.71
C ARG A 97 8.23 -4.44 -17.89
N LYS A 98 7.03 -4.97 -17.71
CA LYS A 98 6.21 -5.43 -18.85
C LYS A 98 5.75 -4.18 -19.60
N LYS A 99 6.06 -4.08 -20.91
CA LYS A 99 5.52 -3.03 -21.79
C LYS A 99 4.00 -3.13 -21.80
N GLY A 100 3.33 -2.28 -21.02
CA GLY A 100 1.89 -2.10 -21.03
C GLY A 100 1.54 -0.73 -21.56
N LEU A 101 0.25 -0.48 -21.80
CA LEU A 101 -0.26 0.85 -22.19
C LEU A 101 0.24 1.93 -21.20
N PRO A 102 0.53 3.16 -21.69
CA PRO A 102 1.04 4.23 -20.85
C PRO A 102 0.17 4.46 -19.61
N HIS A 103 0.84 4.61 -18.47
CA HIS A 103 0.17 4.85 -17.20
C HIS A 103 -0.57 6.19 -17.24
N LYS A 104 -1.88 6.19 -16.98
CA LYS A 104 -2.64 7.42 -16.73
C LYS A 104 -2.28 7.93 -15.33
N SER A 105 -1.27 8.80 -15.25
CA SER A 105 -0.71 9.39 -14.02
C SER A 105 -1.73 10.21 -13.22
N GLU A 106 -2.73 10.77 -13.89
CA GLU A 106 -3.80 11.60 -13.33
C GLU A 106 -4.70 10.88 -12.29
N LEU A 107 -4.60 9.55 -12.19
CA LEU A 107 -5.44 8.73 -11.30
C LEU A 107 -4.69 8.22 -10.06
N LEU A 108 -3.42 8.62 -9.87
CA LEU A 108 -2.65 8.31 -8.68
C LEU A 108 -2.76 9.47 -7.67
N PRO A 109 -2.94 9.21 -6.37
CA PRO A 109 -2.86 10.25 -5.35
C PRO A 109 -1.48 10.93 -5.41
N LEU A 110 -1.47 12.24 -5.57
CA LEU A 110 -0.25 13.05 -5.50
C LEU A 110 0.33 13.01 -4.07
N HIS A 111 1.62 12.64 -4.00
CA HIS A 111 2.62 13.09 -3.02
C HIS A 111 2.41 12.72 -1.53
N ILE A 112 3.28 11.83 -1.01
CA ILE A 112 3.73 11.92 0.38
C ILE A 112 5.26 11.97 0.36
N ALA A 113 5.78 13.18 0.53
CA ALA A 113 7.19 13.50 0.55
C ALA A 113 7.90 12.79 1.71
N SER A 114 9.07 12.23 1.42
CA SER A 114 9.95 11.59 2.40
C SER A 114 10.72 12.67 3.17
N SER A 115 10.15 13.20 4.26
CA SER A 115 10.93 14.04 5.19
C SER A 115 11.60 13.16 6.24
N GLY A 116 12.88 12.86 6.00
CA GLY A 116 13.76 12.36 7.02
C GLY A 116 14.03 13.45 8.07
N LEU A 117 13.83 13.13 9.35
CA LEU A 117 14.50 13.84 10.43
C LEU A 117 14.91 12.83 11.51
N LYS A 118 16.21 12.52 11.53
CA LYS A 118 16.86 11.77 12.59
C LYS A 118 16.74 12.58 13.88
N LYS A 119 16.08 12.06 14.92
CA LYS A 119 16.39 12.43 16.30
C LYS A 119 16.46 11.19 17.18
N ARG A 120 17.68 10.92 17.66
CA ARG A 120 17.96 9.93 18.71
C ARG A 120 17.27 10.38 20.00
N ALA A 121 16.59 9.47 20.68
CA ALA A 121 16.42 9.52 22.12
C ALA A 121 16.37 8.08 22.65
N SER A 122 17.32 7.76 23.51
CA SER A 122 17.46 6.50 24.25
C SER A 122 16.71 6.63 25.57
N VAL A 123 15.79 5.72 25.89
CA VAL A 123 15.36 5.47 27.28
C VAL A 123 15.09 3.97 27.49
N LYS A 124 15.45 3.54 28.70
CA LYS A 124 15.83 2.20 29.18
C LYS A 124 14.69 1.18 29.29
N GLN A 125 15.10 -0.08 29.30
CA GLN A 125 14.33 -1.27 29.67
C GLN A 125 13.62 -1.12 31.03
N VAL A 126 12.48 -1.78 31.17
CA VAL A 126 12.09 -2.43 32.43
C VAL A 126 11.52 -3.80 32.08
N SER A 127 12.18 -4.84 32.60
CA SER A 127 11.72 -6.22 32.62
C SER A 127 10.68 -6.40 33.71
N VAL A 128 9.70 -7.26 33.48
CA VAL A 128 9.08 -8.08 34.53
C VAL A 128 9.00 -9.50 33.98
#